data_AF-A0A2T6KU96-F1
#
_entry.id   AF-A0A2T6KU96-F1
#
_cell.length_a   1.000
_cell.length_b   1.000
_cell.length_c   1.000
_cell.angle_alpha   90.00
_cell.angle_beta   90.00
_cell.angle_gamma   90.00
#
_symmetry.space_group_name_H-M   'P 1'
#
loop_
_entity.id
_entity.type
_entity.pdbx_description
1 polymer ?
#
loop_
_entity_poly.entity_id
_entity_poly.type
_entity_poly.pdbx_seq_one_letter_code
_entity_poly.pdbx_strand_id
1 'polypeptide(L)'
;MATAILQLVDEGRINLDAPIGTYLPGVVPNGANITVRQILNHTSGLYDYMKGEGWSTNRWRGDARFATFSPDQLLDAAIGHKPYFAPGADFRYSNTNYIVAGKLIEAVTGHPYSSVIEHRILRPLNLTGTSFPGTEPTVPEPAIHATATLEDGRSVDVTEQNVSLDWAAGEMVSTTRDLQVFFDALLGGELISEESLAQM
;
A
#
# COMPACT_ATOMS: atom_id res chain seq x y z
N MET A 1 2.03 3.46 5.14
CA MET A 1 0.56 3.53 4.99
C MET A 1 -0.16 3.49 6.34
N ALA A 2 -0.15 2.37 7.07
CA ALA A 2 -0.88 2.22 8.34
C ALA A 2 -0.56 3.32 9.37
N THR A 3 0.72 3.64 9.59
CA THR A 3 1.14 4.74 10.47
C THR A 3 0.49 6.09 10.11
N ALA A 4 0.40 6.44 8.82
CA ALA A 4 -0.23 7.70 8.41
C ALA A 4 -1.76 7.68 8.63
N ILE A 5 -2.41 6.53 8.49
CA ILE A 5 -3.83 6.39 8.85
C ILE A 5 -4.01 6.49 10.36
N LEU A 6 -3.13 5.87 11.16
CA LEU A 6 -3.17 5.96 12.62
C LEU A 6 -2.88 7.38 13.12
N GLN A 7 -2.02 8.16 12.46
CA GLN A 7 -1.89 9.60 12.72
C GLN A 7 -3.21 10.36 12.46
N LEU A 8 -3.94 10.00 11.40
CA LEU A 8 -5.25 10.58 11.12
C LEU A 8 -6.32 10.09 12.12
N VAL A 9 -6.13 8.93 12.76
CA VAL A 9 -6.96 8.46 13.88
C VAL A 9 -6.67 9.28 15.13
N ASP A 10 -5.40 9.51 15.46
CA ASP A 10 -5.00 10.38 16.57
C ASP A 10 -5.54 11.82 16.39
N GLU A 11 -5.63 12.30 15.15
CA GLU A 11 -6.26 13.59 14.79
C GLU A 11 -7.79 13.57 14.83
N GLY A 12 -8.43 12.43 15.09
CA GLY A 12 -9.89 12.26 15.09
C GLY A 12 -10.53 12.34 13.71
N ARG A 13 -9.74 12.26 12.63
CA ARG A 13 -10.21 12.36 11.24
C ARG A 13 -10.64 11.02 10.67
N ILE A 14 -10.07 9.94 11.18
CA ILE A 14 -10.42 8.56 10.84
C ILE A 14 -10.83 7.82 12.11
N ASN A 15 -11.87 7.00 12.01
CA ASN A 15 -12.23 6.03 13.04
C ASN A 15 -11.98 4.62 12.47
N LEU A 16 -11.15 3.83 13.16
CA LEU A 16 -10.78 2.48 12.74
C LEU A 16 -12.00 1.56 12.59
N ASP A 17 -13.02 1.74 13.41
CA ASP A 17 -14.19 0.87 13.44
C ASP A 17 -15.37 1.42 12.61
N ALA A 18 -15.21 2.60 11.99
CA ALA A 18 -16.17 3.10 11.03
C ALA A 18 -16.15 2.28 9.72
N PRO A 19 -17.30 2.07 9.07
CA PRO A 19 -17.35 1.50 7.73
C PRO A 19 -16.53 2.32 6.75
N ILE A 20 -15.75 1.67 5.90
CA ILE A 20 -14.90 2.31 4.89
C ILE A 20 -15.73 3.13 3.90
N GLY A 21 -16.97 2.71 3.63
CA GLY A 21 -17.92 3.43 2.80
C GLY A 21 -18.33 4.81 3.35
N THR A 22 -18.08 5.09 4.63
CA THR A 22 -18.24 6.43 5.22
C THR A 22 -17.28 7.44 4.58
N TYR A 23 -16.06 7.00 4.27
CA TYR A 23 -15.00 7.83 3.69
C TYR A 23 -14.93 7.70 2.16
N LEU A 24 -15.26 6.52 1.64
CA LEU A 24 -15.13 6.16 0.23
C LEU A 24 -16.48 5.65 -0.33
N PRO A 25 -17.51 6.51 -0.42
CA PRO A 25 -18.83 6.10 -0.89
C PRO A 25 -18.78 5.59 -2.33
N GLY A 26 -19.26 4.36 -2.55
CA GLY A 26 -19.33 3.73 -3.87
C GLY A 26 -18.02 3.15 -4.41
N VAL A 27 -16.90 3.31 -3.70
CA VAL A 27 -15.58 2.82 -4.15
C VAL A 27 -15.39 1.34 -3.82
N VAL A 28 -15.76 0.93 -2.59
CA VAL A 28 -15.56 -0.44 -2.12
C VAL A 28 -16.90 -1.18 -2.12
N PRO A 29 -17.05 -2.31 -2.85
CA PRO A 29 -18.24 -3.16 -2.76
C PRO A 29 -18.46 -3.61 -1.32
N ASN A 30 -19.70 -3.54 -0.85
CA ASN A 30 -20.04 -3.87 0.54
C ASN A 30 -19.30 -2.98 1.58
N GLY A 31 -18.83 -1.79 1.18
CA GLY A 31 -18.07 -0.88 2.05
C GLY A 31 -18.82 -0.37 3.29
N ALA A 32 -20.15 -0.50 3.33
CA ALA A 32 -20.95 -0.24 4.52
C ALA A 32 -20.75 -1.26 5.65
N ASN A 33 -20.18 -2.44 5.35
CA ASN A 33 -19.96 -3.54 6.29
C ASN A 33 -18.48 -3.89 6.48
N ILE A 34 -17.57 -3.23 5.77
CA ILE A 34 -16.12 -3.40 5.91
C ILE A 34 -15.59 -2.20 6.68
N THR A 35 -14.88 -2.39 7.78
CA THR A 35 -14.30 -1.27 8.56
C THR A 35 -12.91 -0.89 8.08
N VAL A 36 -12.44 0.32 8.44
CA VAL A 36 -11.05 0.75 8.19
C VAL A 36 -10.05 -0.22 8.83
N ARG A 37 -10.33 -0.72 10.03
CA ARG A 37 -9.51 -1.73 10.73
C ARG A 37 -9.39 -3.02 9.92
N GLN A 38 -10.51 -3.50 9.36
CA GLN A 38 -10.53 -4.71 8.53
C GLN A 38 -9.76 -4.55 7.22
N ILE A 39 -9.72 -3.33 6.66
CA ILE A 39 -8.82 -2.99 5.56
C ILE A 39 -7.37 -3.14 6.01
N LEU A 40 -6.97 -2.46 7.10
CA LEU A 40 -5.57 -2.44 7.55
C LEU A 40 -5.03 -3.82 7.97
N ASN A 41 -5.84 -4.66 8.60
CA ASN A 41 -5.40 -5.96 9.12
C ASN A 41 -5.72 -7.15 8.19
N HIS A 42 -6.15 -6.89 6.95
CA HIS A 42 -6.50 -7.89 5.95
C HIS A 42 -7.61 -8.89 6.33
N THR A 43 -8.60 -8.43 7.10
CA THR A 43 -9.82 -9.19 7.41
C THR A 43 -11.06 -8.68 6.67
N SER A 44 -10.89 -7.81 5.66
CA SER A 44 -11.98 -7.29 4.82
C SER A 44 -12.67 -8.33 3.94
N GLY A 45 -11.96 -9.41 3.58
CA GLY A 45 -12.39 -10.40 2.60
C GLY A 45 -12.24 -9.96 1.14
N LEU A 46 -11.71 -8.76 0.85
CA LEU A 46 -11.54 -8.29 -0.53
C LEU A 46 -10.61 -9.23 -1.33
N TYR A 47 -11.02 -9.51 -2.57
CA TYR A 47 -10.17 -10.23 -3.52
C TYR A 47 -8.86 -9.47 -3.73
N ASP A 48 -7.77 -10.19 -4.00
CA ASP A 48 -6.46 -9.59 -4.25
C ASP A 48 -6.26 -9.50 -5.76
N TYR A 49 -6.28 -8.28 -6.33
CA TYR A 49 -6.13 -8.08 -7.78
C TYR A 49 -4.90 -8.81 -8.33
N MET A 50 -3.81 -8.93 -7.55
CA MET A 50 -2.59 -9.64 -7.97
C MET A 50 -2.74 -11.15 -8.19
N LYS A 51 -3.85 -11.75 -7.76
CA LYS A 51 -4.21 -13.15 -8.07
C LYS A 51 -4.93 -13.28 -9.40
N GLY A 52 -5.39 -12.18 -9.98
CA GLY A 52 -5.94 -12.12 -11.33
C GLY A 52 -4.87 -12.35 -12.40
N GLU A 53 -5.29 -12.86 -13.55
CA GLU A 53 -4.42 -13.01 -14.70
C GLU A 53 -3.93 -11.63 -15.19
N GLY A 54 -2.62 -11.49 -15.42
CA GLY A 54 -2.01 -10.24 -15.87
C GLY A 54 -1.65 -9.23 -14.77
N TRP A 55 -1.98 -9.49 -13.51
CA TRP A 55 -1.85 -8.53 -12.39
C TRP A 55 -0.76 -8.85 -11.37
N SER A 56 0.14 -9.79 -11.64
CA SER A 56 1.16 -10.24 -10.68
C SER A 56 2.51 -9.59 -10.90
N THR A 57 3.10 -9.00 -9.85
CA THR A 57 4.49 -8.50 -9.82
C THR A 57 5.53 -9.61 -9.65
N ASN A 58 5.14 -10.76 -9.10
CA ASN A 58 6.02 -11.92 -8.88
C ASN A 58 6.35 -12.70 -10.16
N ARG A 59 5.80 -12.30 -11.30
CA ARG A 59 6.07 -12.93 -12.59
C ARG A 59 6.88 -11.97 -13.44
N TRP A 60 7.86 -12.49 -14.17
CA TRP A 60 8.50 -11.69 -15.21
C TRP A 60 7.50 -11.32 -16.29
N ARG A 61 7.43 -10.03 -16.64
CA ARG A 61 6.44 -9.47 -17.57
C ARG A 61 7.04 -8.95 -18.87
N GLY A 62 8.32 -9.19 -19.13
CA GLY A 62 9.00 -8.57 -20.27
C GLY A 62 8.81 -7.06 -20.26
N ASP A 63 8.46 -6.48 -21.41
CA ASP A 63 8.22 -5.04 -21.53
C ASP A 63 6.97 -4.55 -20.77
N ALA A 64 6.04 -5.44 -20.45
CA ALA A 64 4.85 -5.09 -19.66
C ALA A 64 5.19 -4.74 -18.19
N ARG A 65 6.43 -4.93 -17.74
CA ARG A 65 6.90 -4.42 -16.44
C ARG A 65 6.99 -2.89 -16.38
N PHE A 66 6.94 -2.21 -17.53
CA PHE A 66 6.93 -0.75 -17.62
C PHE A 66 5.52 -0.17 -17.82
N ALA A 67 4.49 -1.02 -17.86
CA ALA A 67 3.12 -0.56 -17.98
C ALA A 67 2.69 0.26 -16.75
N THR A 68 1.94 1.33 -17.00
CA THR A 68 1.37 2.19 -15.95
C THR A 68 -0.03 1.71 -15.57
N PHE A 69 -0.31 1.63 -14.27
CA PHE A 69 -1.61 1.31 -13.72
C PHE A 69 -2.10 2.45 -12.83
N SER A 70 -3.38 2.81 -12.94
CA SER A 70 -4.03 3.72 -12.00
C SER A 70 -4.61 2.93 -10.82
N PRO A 71 -4.74 3.53 -9.62
CA PRO A 71 -5.34 2.85 -8.49
C PRO A 71 -6.80 2.41 -8.76
N ASP A 72 -7.54 3.12 -9.62
CA ASP A 72 -8.89 2.72 -10.00
C ASP A 72 -8.88 1.44 -10.84
N GLN A 73 -7.91 1.28 -11.75
CA GLN A 73 -7.73 0.02 -12.50
C GLN A 73 -7.38 -1.15 -11.57
N LEU A 74 -6.55 -0.91 -10.54
CA LEU A 74 -6.22 -1.93 -9.54
C LEU A 74 -7.45 -2.36 -8.73
N LEU A 75 -8.31 -1.41 -8.36
CA LEU A 75 -9.56 -1.70 -7.66
C LEU A 75 -10.54 -2.43 -8.56
N ASP A 76 -10.76 -1.98 -9.79
CA ASP A 76 -11.66 -2.62 -10.76
C ASP A 76 -11.26 -4.08 -11.03
N ALA A 77 -9.96 -4.36 -11.10
CA ALA A 77 -9.42 -5.71 -11.25
C ALA A 77 -9.74 -6.63 -10.06
N ALA A 78 -9.96 -6.08 -8.85
CA ALA A 78 -10.41 -6.84 -7.70
C ALA A 78 -11.95 -6.94 -7.61
N ILE A 79 -12.66 -5.85 -7.90
CA ILE A 79 -14.11 -5.71 -7.70
C ILE A 79 -14.93 -6.67 -8.57
N GLY A 80 -14.40 -7.08 -9.73
CA GLY A 80 -15.03 -8.09 -10.59
C GLY A 80 -15.07 -9.50 -9.98
N HIS A 81 -14.34 -9.75 -8.89
CA HIS A 81 -14.24 -11.07 -8.26
C HIS A 81 -15.08 -11.16 -6.99
N LYS A 82 -15.51 -12.39 -6.66
CA LYS A 82 -16.18 -12.67 -5.38
C LYS A 82 -15.21 -12.41 -4.23
N PRO A 83 -15.66 -11.77 -3.13
CA PRO A 83 -14.89 -11.72 -1.89
C PRO A 83 -14.49 -13.12 -1.43
N TYR A 84 -13.33 -13.23 -0.78
CA TYR A 84 -12.86 -14.48 -0.22
C TYR A 84 -13.75 -14.98 0.92
N PHE A 85 -14.28 -14.06 1.72
CA PHE A 85 -15.13 -14.33 2.88
C PHE A 85 -15.89 -13.07 3.30
N ALA A 86 -16.82 -13.20 4.25
CA ALA A 86 -17.55 -12.06 4.82
C ALA A 86 -16.64 -11.20 5.71
N PRO A 87 -16.84 -9.86 5.79
CA PRO A 87 -15.95 -8.98 6.56
C PRO A 87 -15.75 -9.44 8.01
N GLY A 88 -14.50 -9.54 8.44
CA GLY A 88 -14.09 -9.97 9.77
C GLY A 88 -14.14 -11.49 10.03
N ALA A 89 -14.59 -12.30 9.07
CA ALA A 89 -14.78 -13.74 9.29
C ALA A 89 -13.48 -14.57 9.23
N ASP A 90 -12.44 -14.06 8.57
CA ASP A 90 -11.15 -14.74 8.42
C ASP A 90 -10.04 -13.71 8.12
N PHE A 91 -8.80 -14.18 8.01
CA PHE A 91 -7.65 -13.40 7.56
C PHE A 91 -7.18 -13.87 6.18
N ARG A 92 -6.98 -12.92 5.27
CA ARG A 92 -6.27 -13.19 4.02
C ARG A 92 -5.65 -11.94 3.45
N TYR A 93 -4.33 -11.99 3.28
CA TYR A 93 -3.57 -10.92 2.64
C TYR A 93 -4.17 -10.56 1.28
N SER A 94 -4.31 -9.26 1.05
CA SER A 94 -4.79 -8.69 -0.20
C SER A 94 -4.19 -7.30 -0.38
N ASN A 95 -3.50 -7.08 -1.51
CA ASN A 95 -2.94 -5.77 -1.84
C ASN A 95 -4.05 -4.74 -2.05
N THR A 96 -5.23 -5.20 -2.47
CA THR A 96 -6.41 -4.34 -2.69
C THR A 96 -6.77 -3.56 -1.44
N ASN A 97 -6.56 -4.13 -0.24
CA ASN A 97 -6.77 -3.40 1.01
C ASN A 97 -5.88 -2.15 1.11
N TYR A 98 -4.62 -2.23 0.70
CA TYR A 98 -3.72 -1.10 0.81
C TYR A 98 -3.88 -0.10 -0.35
N ILE A 99 -4.47 -0.52 -1.49
CA ILE A 99 -5.00 0.42 -2.47
C ILE A 99 -6.19 1.22 -1.89
N VAL A 100 -7.11 0.54 -1.19
CA VAL A 100 -8.20 1.22 -0.48
C VAL A 100 -7.66 2.15 0.61
N ALA A 101 -6.61 1.75 1.33
CA ALA A 101 -5.96 2.59 2.34
C ALA A 101 -5.33 3.87 1.74
N GLY A 102 -4.68 3.78 0.57
CA GLY A 102 -4.18 4.96 -0.14
C GLY A 102 -5.31 5.91 -0.53
N LYS A 103 -6.39 5.39 -1.13
CA LYS A 103 -7.58 6.19 -1.46
C LYS A 103 -8.22 6.84 -0.23
N LEU A 104 -8.24 6.15 0.91
CA LEU A 104 -8.75 6.69 2.18
C LEU A 104 -7.95 7.92 2.63
N ILE A 105 -6.61 7.86 2.57
CA ILE A 105 -5.77 9.02 2.89
C ILE A 105 -6.10 10.18 1.94
N GLU A 106 -6.18 9.93 0.64
CA GLU A 106 -6.48 10.98 -0.35
C GLU A 106 -7.85 11.63 -0.10
N ALA A 107 -8.88 10.81 0.16
CA ALA A 107 -10.23 11.30 0.42
C ALA A 107 -10.33 12.13 1.71
N VAL A 108 -9.66 11.69 2.78
CA VAL A 108 -9.70 12.38 4.08
C VAL A 108 -8.87 13.67 4.05
N THR A 109 -7.75 13.67 3.33
CA THR A 109 -6.76 14.78 3.36
C THR A 109 -6.88 15.76 2.21
N GLY A 110 -7.43 15.36 1.07
CA GLY A 110 -7.42 16.15 -0.16
C GLY A 110 -6.06 16.21 -0.87
N HIS A 111 -5.09 15.40 -0.44
CA HIS A 111 -3.72 15.38 -0.97
C HIS A 111 -3.32 13.97 -1.40
N PRO A 112 -2.40 13.82 -2.39
CA PRO A 112 -1.85 12.52 -2.74
C PRO A 112 -1.27 11.81 -1.52
N TYR A 113 -1.54 10.51 -1.36
CA TYR A 113 -1.08 9.77 -0.17
C TYR A 113 0.44 9.81 -0.01
N SER A 114 1.19 9.79 -1.12
CA SER A 114 2.65 9.89 -1.14
C SER A 114 3.11 11.21 -0.53
N SER A 115 2.49 12.33 -0.93
CA SER A 115 2.76 13.65 -0.34
C SER A 115 2.41 13.69 1.15
N VAL A 116 1.31 13.06 1.57
CA VAL A 116 0.93 12.98 2.99
C VAL A 116 1.99 12.21 3.79
N ILE A 117 2.45 11.06 3.31
CA ILE A 117 3.48 10.26 3.99
C ILE A 117 4.83 10.98 3.97
N GLU A 118 5.18 11.64 2.87
CA GLU A 118 6.42 12.41 2.77
C GLU A 118 6.46 13.53 3.83
N HIS A 119 5.38 14.29 3.97
CA HIS A 119 5.31 15.40 4.93
C HIS A 119 5.22 14.94 6.38
N ARG A 120 4.55 13.81 6.64
CA ARG A 120 4.28 13.34 8.00
C ARG A 120 5.30 12.37 8.57
N ILE A 121 6.04 11.66 7.70
CA ILE A 121 6.95 10.59 8.10
C ILE A 121 8.34 10.83 7.53
N LEU A 122 8.48 10.94 6.20
CA LEU A 122 9.81 10.94 5.59
C LEU A 122 10.63 12.19 5.95
N ARG A 123 10.04 13.38 5.80
CA ARG A 123 10.73 14.64 6.10
C ARG A 123 11.00 14.83 7.60
N PRO A 124 10.06 14.59 8.54
CA PRO A 124 10.33 14.73 9.97
C PRO A 124 11.43 13.80 10.48
N LEU A 125 11.51 12.57 9.93
CA LEU A 125 12.55 11.60 10.29
C LEU A 125 13.82 11.72 9.44
N ASN A 126 13.88 12.67 8.51
CA ASN A 126 15.00 12.88 7.58
C ASN A 126 15.39 11.60 6.80
N LEU A 127 14.39 10.88 6.28
CA LEU A 127 14.54 9.64 5.51
C LEU A 127 14.88 9.97 4.04
N THR A 128 16.10 10.46 3.80
CA THR A 128 16.53 10.98 2.50
C THR A 128 16.81 9.91 1.45
N GLY A 129 16.92 8.64 1.85
CA GLY A 129 17.02 7.49 0.97
C GLY A 129 15.69 6.81 0.69
N THR A 130 14.57 7.41 1.13
CA THR A 130 13.22 6.86 0.99
C THR A 130 12.40 7.72 0.04
N SER A 131 11.71 7.09 -0.92
CA SER A 131 10.96 7.82 -1.94
C SER A 131 9.74 7.04 -2.47
N PHE A 132 8.85 7.77 -3.14
CA PHE A 132 7.72 7.26 -3.90
C PHE A 132 8.01 7.46 -5.39
N PRO A 133 8.46 6.42 -6.12
CA PRO A 133 8.82 6.54 -7.53
C PRO A 133 7.60 6.75 -8.44
N GLY A 134 6.39 6.37 -8.01
CA GLY A 134 5.18 6.47 -8.84
C GLY A 134 5.30 5.62 -10.08
N THR A 135 5.49 6.26 -11.23
CA THR A 135 5.65 5.61 -12.53
C THR A 135 7.09 5.57 -13.02
N GLU A 136 8.03 6.21 -12.31
CA GLU A 136 9.43 6.19 -12.68
C GLU A 136 9.99 4.76 -12.50
N PRO A 137 10.49 4.12 -13.57
CA PRO A 137 10.89 2.73 -13.51
C PRO A 137 12.28 2.52 -12.91
N THR A 138 13.02 3.60 -12.69
CA THR A 138 14.40 3.58 -12.23
C THR A 138 14.47 3.59 -10.70
N VAL A 139 15.55 3.02 -10.16
CA VAL A 139 15.85 3.06 -8.73
C VAL A 139 16.95 4.10 -8.50
N PRO A 140 16.82 5.01 -7.50
CA PRO A 140 17.89 5.96 -7.17
C PRO A 140 19.20 5.26 -6.78
N GLU A 141 20.32 5.75 -7.31
CA GLU A 141 21.65 5.22 -6.99
C GLU A 141 22.22 5.80 -5.68
N PRO A 142 23.01 5.03 -4.91
CA PRO A 142 23.42 3.63 -5.17
C PRO A 142 22.30 2.62 -4.88
N ALA A 143 22.06 1.69 -5.81
CA ALA A 143 21.00 0.68 -5.71
C ALA A 143 21.51 -0.76 -5.67
N ILE A 144 20.73 -1.65 -5.07
CA ILE A 144 20.91 -3.11 -5.21
C ILE A 144 20.20 -3.54 -6.49
N HIS A 145 20.96 -4.11 -7.42
CA HIS A 145 20.38 -4.71 -8.62
C HIS A 145 19.75 -6.07 -8.31
N ALA A 146 18.60 -6.32 -8.90
CA ALA A 146 17.83 -7.54 -8.70
C ALA A 146 17.83 -8.41 -9.97
N THR A 147 17.89 -9.73 -9.78
CA THR A 147 17.76 -10.70 -10.89
C THR A 147 16.67 -11.72 -10.57
N ALA A 148 15.95 -12.15 -11.59
CA ALA A 148 14.96 -13.21 -11.51
C ALA A 148 15.34 -14.36 -12.45
N THR A 149 15.15 -15.61 -12.00
CA THR A 149 15.30 -16.79 -12.85
C THR A 149 13.93 -17.17 -13.43
N LEU A 150 13.84 -17.21 -14.75
CA LEU A 150 12.64 -17.59 -15.48
C LEU A 150 12.45 -19.12 -15.49
N GLU A 151 11.25 -19.58 -15.85
CA GLU A 151 10.94 -21.01 -15.98
C GLU A 151 11.83 -21.73 -17.00
N ASP A 152 12.28 -21.01 -18.03
CA ASP A 152 13.20 -21.52 -19.05
C ASP A 152 14.69 -21.49 -18.61
N GLY A 153 14.96 -21.11 -17.35
CA GLY A 153 16.29 -21.07 -16.75
C GLY A 153 17.10 -19.82 -17.05
N ARG A 154 16.60 -18.88 -17.86
CA ARG A 154 17.29 -17.60 -18.09
C ARG A 154 17.25 -16.73 -16.84
N SER A 155 18.37 -16.10 -16.52
CA SER A 155 18.42 -15.01 -15.54
C SER A 155 18.18 -13.68 -16.24
N VAL A 156 17.26 -12.87 -15.71
CA VAL A 156 16.93 -11.54 -16.22
C VAL A 156 17.09 -10.48 -15.14
N ASP A 157 17.54 -9.29 -15.53
CA ASP A 157 17.57 -8.13 -14.65
C ASP A 157 16.13 -7.63 -14.43
N VAL A 158 15.75 -7.46 -13.17
CA VAL A 158 14.44 -6.98 -12.73
C VAL A 158 14.55 -5.74 -11.83
N THR A 159 15.70 -5.05 -11.89
CA THR A 159 15.97 -3.84 -11.10
C THR A 159 15.02 -2.72 -11.50
N GLU A 160 14.84 -2.51 -12.80
CA GLU A 160 13.98 -1.45 -13.33
C GLU A 160 12.58 -1.96 -13.67
N GLN A 161 11.58 -1.37 -13.02
CA GLN A 161 10.17 -1.68 -13.21
C GLN A 161 9.30 -0.50 -12.80
N ASN A 162 8.20 -0.29 -13.52
CA ASN A 162 7.17 0.66 -13.13
C ASN A 162 6.32 0.04 -12.01
N VAL A 163 6.48 0.54 -10.79
CA VAL A 163 5.84 0.00 -9.57
C VAL A 163 4.43 0.55 -9.33
N SER A 164 3.83 1.22 -10.32
CA SER A 164 2.42 1.63 -10.25
C SER A 164 1.45 0.45 -10.15
N LEU A 165 1.89 -0.78 -10.47
CA LEU A 165 1.12 -1.99 -10.20
C LEU A 165 0.98 -2.25 -8.69
N ASP A 166 1.95 -1.86 -7.87
CA ASP A 166 1.88 -1.97 -6.40
C ASP A 166 1.23 -0.74 -5.76
N TRP A 167 1.56 0.46 -6.27
CA TRP A 167 1.06 1.75 -5.76
C TRP A 167 1.19 1.81 -4.22
N ALA A 168 0.14 2.26 -3.52
CA ALA A 168 0.10 2.37 -2.06
C ALA A 168 0.37 1.06 -1.28
N ALA A 169 0.31 -0.10 -1.94
CA ALA A 169 0.56 -1.39 -1.33
C ALA A 169 2.06 -1.76 -1.26
N GLY A 170 2.92 -1.14 -2.08
CA GLY A 170 4.31 -1.58 -2.16
C GLY A 170 5.29 -0.76 -3.00
N GLU A 171 4.95 0.45 -3.49
CA GLU A 171 5.82 1.17 -4.43
C GLU A 171 7.12 1.75 -3.83
N MET A 172 7.21 1.85 -2.50
CA MET A 172 8.27 2.63 -1.87
C MET A 172 9.66 2.02 -2.08
N VAL A 173 10.62 2.88 -2.38
CA VAL A 173 12.05 2.57 -2.32
C VAL A 173 12.61 3.13 -1.02
N SER A 174 13.52 2.41 -0.37
CA SER A 174 14.16 2.83 0.88
C SER A 174 15.58 2.28 1.00
N THR A 175 16.33 2.76 2.00
CA THR A 175 17.60 2.18 2.44
C THR A 175 17.44 1.40 3.75
N THR A 176 18.42 0.55 4.09
CA THR A 176 18.45 -0.15 5.38
C THR A 176 18.50 0.81 6.56
N ARG A 177 19.27 1.90 6.44
CA ARG A 177 19.33 2.98 7.43
C ARG A 177 17.96 3.59 7.68
N ASP A 178 17.27 3.99 6.61
CA ASP A 178 16.00 4.71 6.75
C ASP A 178 14.90 3.80 7.29
N LEU A 179 14.88 2.52 6.89
CA LEU A 179 13.96 1.55 7.48
C LEU A 179 14.20 1.39 8.98
N GLN A 180 15.46 1.33 9.42
CA GLN A 180 15.78 1.27 10.85
C GLN A 180 15.27 2.52 11.57
N VAL A 181 15.57 3.72 11.06
CA VAL A 181 15.10 4.99 11.66
C VAL A 181 13.57 5.01 11.75
N PHE A 182 12.87 4.58 10.70
CA PHE A 182 11.41 4.50 10.70
C PHE A 182 10.88 3.55 11.78
N PHE A 183 11.42 2.33 11.89
CA PHE A 183 10.96 1.36 12.88
C PHE A 183 11.31 1.76 14.31
N ASP A 184 12.48 2.33 14.54
CA ASP A 184 12.89 2.85 15.85
C ASP A 184 11.92 3.97 16.30
N ALA A 185 11.61 4.93 15.42
CA ALA A 185 10.67 6.01 15.71
C ALA A 185 9.22 5.50 15.90
N LEU A 186 8.79 4.53 15.09
CA LEU A 186 7.45 3.94 15.19
C LEU A 186 7.27 3.19 16.51
N LEU A 187 8.15 2.24 16.79
CA LEU A 187 8.05 1.39 17.99
C LEU A 187 8.45 2.13 19.27
N GLY A 188 9.22 3.22 19.14
CA GLY A 188 9.51 4.16 20.22
C GLY A 188 8.36 5.11 20.56
N GLY A 189 7.24 5.07 19.80
CA GLY A 189 6.07 5.93 20.05
C GLY A 189 6.22 7.38 19.60
N GLU A 190 7.16 7.67 18.69
CA GLU A 190 7.41 9.04 18.20
C GLU A 190 6.45 9.45 17.07
N LEU A 191 5.89 8.48 16.35
CA LEU A 191 5.08 8.74 15.15
C LEU A 191 3.57 8.77 15.39
N ILE A 192 3.09 8.05 16.40
CA ILE A 192 1.67 7.85 16.72
C ILE A 192 1.51 7.74 18.25
N SER A 193 0.32 8.00 18.76
CA SER A 193 0.02 7.87 20.19
C SER A 193 0.21 6.43 20.70
N GLU A 194 0.41 6.27 22.00
CA GLU A 194 0.47 4.95 22.64
C GLU A 194 -0.81 4.13 22.39
N GLU A 195 -1.98 4.79 22.35
CA GLU A 195 -3.25 4.16 22.04
C GLU A 195 -3.26 3.61 20.61
N SER A 196 -2.89 4.45 19.62
CA SER A 196 -2.81 4.03 18.22
C SER A 196 -1.74 2.95 17.99
N LEU A 197 -0.60 3.03 18.68
CA LEU A 197 0.45 1.99 18.62
C LEU A 197 -0.05 0.65 19.17
N ALA A 198 -0.85 0.65 20.24
CA ALA A 198 -1.46 -0.57 20.77
C ALA A 198 -2.54 -1.17 19.85
N GLN A 199 -3.09 -0.40 18.91
CA GLN A 199 -4.03 -0.89 17.90
C GLN A 199 -3.36 -1.42 16.62
N MET A 200 -2.08 -1.08 16.41
CA MET A 200 -1.31 -1.43 15.21
C MET A 200 -0.90 -2.90 15.20
#